data_AF-A0A969P462-F1
#
_entry.id   AF-A0A969P462-F1
#
_cell.length_a   1.000
_cell.length_b   1.000
_cell.length_c   1.000
_cell.angle_alpha   90.00
_cell.angle_beta   90.00
_cell.angle_gamma   90.00
#
_symmetry.space_group_name_H-M   'P 1'
#
loop_
_entity.id
_entity.type
_entity.pdbx_description
1 polymer ?
#
loop_
_entity_poly.entity_id
_entity_poly.type
_entity_poly.pdbx_seq_one_letter_code
_entity_poly.pdbx_strand_id
1 'polypeptide(L)'
;MEALPRLYHPIGRWTGRLILPALKRRRIDGAVLIEIHNAAPEHADLVGQIVPLCWSSDPEVQSLVQAVTHDVEFNHWTALSQARGNLHPERINGWWQVNPLESLAGARHQDDVVVMLRDAIVALNRDGERSLMIHSDPVQISGRVMALVSILEQESPTSEYFWVRHFNQSSRLFDGPLERVRIPQAAPDRAGICRSTHYRIERSPLNSQGWYVYGEHDAEGTFVVQAIEPRSITQLKPDEVHLGYKAASTYLYRDNWKDTVADKGTAKTVLVSARPSPLNPSTCWQEGDAAIVVHLYGGIGGKKGEKAPFGLVLGHFAYGIAHVIRDPLTNDLRFDIEYKQVYGHNPDGIISGTIKWSSYAGDLQRGWLGNRPISDVLIKLDVITQDYDFDGVRLSPLTLFNRHLEAIAACYRTGHGTGAAFINPATSCVQDSNQALYLTIKKLQSVVRSTPQIGAWLQRHPHHPQRQRFRQLMSLGHILERRMVPFGIAHPDWRRNVVRMIKTRNVHNLLEMLLRALLAWRTIVPFHAHDAIVHIFLKQGALLWFIRTNQVGGEDPDIEPRPPRGILGPRD
;
A
#
# COMPACT_ATOMS: atom_id res chain seq x y z
N MET A 1 -13.44 29.23 23.58
CA MET A 1 -12.57 28.79 22.47
C MET A 1 -11.72 27.60 22.96
N GLU A 2 -12.41 26.58 23.50
CA GLU A 2 -11.82 25.39 24.13
C GLU A 2 -12.44 24.17 23.43
N ALA A 3 -11.62 23.15 23.12
CA ALA A 3 -11.93 21.82 22.56
C ALA A 3 -11.56 21.49 21.08
N LEU A 4 -10.99 22.40 20.30
CA LEU A 4 -10.43 22.04 18.97
C LEU A 4 -9.31 20.97 18.98
N PRO A 5 -8.38 20.90 19.96
CA PRO A 5 -7.28 19.93 19.91
C PRO A 5 -7.67 18.46 20.18
N ARG A 6 -8.96 18.13 20.37
CA ARG A 6 -9.44 16.74 20.57
C ARG A 6 -10.19 16.14 19.38
N LEU A 7 -10.57 16.94 18.37
CA LEU A 7 -11.37 16.46 17.24
C LEU A 7 -10.50 15.92 16.10
N TYR A 8 -9.36 16.58 15.89
CA TYR A 8 -8.40 16.26 14.84
C TYR A 8 -7.11 15.72 15.45
N HIS A 9 -6.61 14.62 14.89
CA HIS A 9 -5.35 14.01 15.28
C HIS A 9 -4.36 14.03 14.11
N PRO A 10 -3.08 14.33 14.34
CA PRO A 10 -2.05 14.14 13.33
C PRO A 10 -2.02 12.70 12.83
N ILE A 11 -1.82 12.52 11.52
CA ILE A 11 -1.79 11.18 10.91
C ILE A 11 -0.59 10.35 11.39
N GLY A 12 0.50 11.03 11.73
CA GLY A 12 1.69 10.40 12.29
C GLY A 12 2.55 11.39 13.08
N ARG A 13 3.49 10.86 13.88
CA ARG A 13 4.37 11.66 14.73
C ARG A 13 5.23 12.65 13.95
N TRP A 14 5.71 12.23 12.78
CA TRP A 14 6.41 13.09 11.83
C TRP A 14 5.68 13.06 10.50
N THR A 15 5.20 14.22 10.06
CA THR A 15 4.61 14.37 8.73
C THR A 15 5.11 15.63 8.08
N GLY A 16 5.23 15.63 6.76
CA GLY A 16 5.65 16.81 6.02
C GLY A 16 5.52 16.66 4.52
N ARG A 17 5.72 17.78 3.82
CA ARG A 17 5.72 17.83 2.36
C ARG A 17 7.13 17.77 1.84
N LEU A 18 7.40 16.79 0.97
CA LEU A 18 8.69 16.66 0.33
C LEU A 18 8.88 17.77 -0.70
N ILE A 19 10.09 18.31 -0.72
CA ILE A 19 10.52 19.35 -1.66
C ILE A 19 11.78 18.84 -2.34
N LEU A 20 11.71 18.65 -3.66
CA LEU A 20 12.90 18.34 -4.45
C LEU A 20 13.71 19.63 -4.67
N PRO A 21 14.96 19.72 -4.18
CA PRO A 21 15.80 20.90 -4.41
C PRO A 21 16.01 21.15 -5.91
N ALA A 22 16.10 22.41 -6.33
CA ALA A 22 16.57 22.71 -7.68
C ALA A 22 17.98 22.14 -7.89
N LEU A 23 18.31 21.72 -9.12
CA LEU A 23 19.59 21.05 -9.42
C LEU A 23 20.83 21.82 -8.91
N LYS A 24 20.81 23.17 -8.96
CA LYS A 24 21.90 24.03 -8.44
C LYS A 24 22.07 24.00 -6.91
N ARG A 25 21.03 23.60 -6.18
CA ARG A 25 20.98 23.48 -4.72
C ARG A 25 20.94 22.02 -4.26
N ARG A 26 21.07 21.09 -5.20
CA ARG A 26 21.12 19.65 -4.94
C ARG A 26 22.38 19.34 -4.12
N ARG A 27 22.22 18.58 -3.06
CA ARG A 27 23.32 18.17 -2.17
C ARG A 27 23.95 16.88 -2.67
N ILE A 28 25.26 16.71 -2.44
CA ILE A 28 26.01 15.50 -2.83
C ILE A 28 25.54 14.26 -2.07
N ASP A 29 25.06 14.44 -0.84
CA ASP A 29 24.45 13.36 -0.04
C ASP A 29 23.07 12.93 -0.55
N GLY A 30 22.54 13.61 -1.57
CA GLY A 30 21.23 13.35 -2.17
C GLY A 30 20.07 13.62 -1.20
N ALA A 31 20.28 14.45 -0.18
CA ALA A 31 19.21 14.87 0.70
C ALA A 31 18.15 15.69 -0.04
N VAL A 32 16.89 15.44 0.28
CA VAL A 32 15.76 16.28 -0.14
C VAL A 32 15.39 17.23 0.98
N LEU A 33 14.54 18.21 0.71
CA LEU A 33 13.99 19.07 1.76
C LEU A 33 12.61 18.54 2.17
N ILE A 34 12.23 18.79 3.43
CA ILE A 34 10.90 18.51 3.93
C ILE A 34 10.38 19.72 4.70
N GLU A 35 9.19 20.19 4.34
CA GLU A 35 8.41 21.13 5.16
C GLU A 35 7.68 20.34 6.24
N ILE A 36 8.01 20.58 7.51
CA ILE A 36 7.45 19.83 8.63
C ILE A 36 6.04 20.31 8.95
N HIS A 37 5.06 19.42 8.80
CA HIS A 37 3.66 19.69 9.15
C HIS A 37 3.32 19.24 10.57
N ASN A 38 3.94 18.15 11.03
CA ASN A 38 3.81 17.64 12.39
C ASN A 38 5.14 17.06 12.83
N ALA A 39 5.48 17.25 14.11
CA ALA A 39 6.70 16.76 14.73
C ALA A 39 6.41 16.10 16.07
N ALA A 40 7.39 15.36 16.57
CA ALA A 40 7.36 14.89 17.95
C ALA A 40 7.26 16.07 18.93
N PRO A 41 6.58 15.92 20.10
CA PRO A 41 6.39 17.03 21.05
C PRO A 41 7.69 17.74 21.46
N GLU A 42 8.78 16.99 21.61
CA GLU A 42 10.11 17.51 21.94
C GLU A 42 10.78 18.32 20.82
N HIS A 43 10.22 18.27 19.61
CA HIS A 43 10.69 18.98 18.41
C HIS A 43 9.57 19.82 17.78
N ALA A 44 8.59 20.24 18.57
CA ALA A 44 7.46 21.05 18.11
C ALA A 44 7.92 22.39 17.49
N ASP A 45 9.11 22.88 17.86
CA ASP A 45 9.73 24.06 17.28
C ASP A 45 10.07 23.92 15.79
N LEU A 46 10.19 22.68 15.27
CA LEU A 46 10.44 22.42 13.85
C LEU A 46 9.18 22.50 12.98
N VAL A 47 7.98 22.54 13.55
CA VAL A 47 6.75 22.62 12.77
C VAL A 47 6.72 23.93 11.97
N GLY A 48 6.42 23.83 10.67
CA GLY A 48 6.48 24.93 9.70
C GLY A 48 7.88 25.22 9.14
N GLN A 49 8.93 24.57 9.66
CA GLN A 49 10.29 24.74 9.13
C GLN A 49 10.54 23.81 7.94
N ILE A 50 11.48 24.23 7.07
CA ILE A 50 12.01 23.40 5.99
C ILE A 50 13.40 22.92 6.40
N VAL A 51 13.55 21.61 6.54
CA VAL A 51 14.81 20.98 6.96
C VAL A 51 15.27 19.92 5.96
N PRO A 52 16.57 19.60 5.88
CA PRO A 52 17.04 18.46 5.10
C PRO A 52 16.50 17.13 5.64
N LEU A 53 16.11 16.23 4.74
CA LEU A 53 15.74 14.85 4.99
C LEU A 53 16.76 13.93 4.33
N CYS A 54 17.41 13.08 5.14
CA CYS A 54 18.55 12.26 4.75
C CYS A 54 18.32 10.79 5.09
N TRP A 55 18.93 9.90 4.30
CA TRP A 55 19.08 8.50 4.68
C TRP A 55 20.04 8.35 5.86
N SER A 56 19.75 7.40 6.75
CA SER A 56 20.65 7.00 7.82
C SER A 56 21.97 6.46 7.28
N SER A 57 23.07 6.68 8.02
CA SER A 57 24.40 6.16 7.69
C SER A 57 24.58 4.67 8.02
N ASP A 58 23.54 3.98 8.51
CA ASP A 58 23.53 2.54 8.71
C ASP A 58 23.99 1.80 7.42
N PRO A 59 25.01 0.92 7.49
CA PRO A 59 25.52 0.20 6.33
C PRO A 59 24.46 -0.60 5.56
N GLU A 60 23.45 -1.17 6.23
CA GLU A 60 22.39 -1.91 5.57
C GLU A 60 21.46 -0.98 4.77
N VAL A 61 21.15 0.19 5.33
CA VAL A 61 20.35 1.23 4.65
C VAL A 61 21.11 1.76 3.44
N GLN A 62 22.39 2.10 3.62
CA GLN A 62 23.24 2.62 2.54
C GLN A 62 23.42 1.60 1.42
N SER A 63 23.62 0.32 1.75
CA SER A 63 23.71 -0.74 0.74
C SER A 63 22.43 -0.85 -0.09
N LEU A 64 21.26 -0.68 0.53
CA LEU A 64 19.99 -0.70 -0.18
C LEU A 64 19.83 0.52 -1.09
N VAL A 65 20.06 1.72 -0.55
CA VAL A 65 19.98 2.99 -1.27
C VAL A 65 20.86 2.96 -2.51
N GLN A 66 22.14 2.60 -2.34
CA GLN A 66 23.09 2.51 -3.46
C GLN A 66 22.67 1.52 -4.53
N ALA A 67 22.03 0.41 -4.15
CA ALA A 67 21.61 -0.62 -5.11
C ALA A 67 20.50 -0.14 -6.07
N VAL A 68 19.76 0.90 -5.68
CA VAL A 68 18.62 1.44 -6.46
C VAL A 68 18.81 2.91 -6.86
N THR A 69 19.99 3.48 -6.60
CA THR A 69 20.39 4.79 -7.09
C THR A 69 20.84 4.68 -8.54
N HIS A 70 20.24 5.49 -9.42
CA HIS A 70 20.49 5.44 -10.86
C HIS A 70 20.54 6.84 -11.48
N ASP A 71 21.28 6.97 -12.57
CA ASP A 71 21.12 8.12 -13.45
C ASP A 71 19.75 8.03 -14.14
N VAL A 72 19.10 9.17 -14.35
CA VAL A 72 17.77 9.24 -14.95
C VAL A 72 17.83 10.01 -16.25
N GLU A 73 17.52 9.34 -17.36
CA GLU A 73 17.46 9.91 -18.69
C GLU A 73 16.25 9.33 -19.44
N PHE A 74 15.37 10.22 -19.89
CA PHE A 74 14.15 9.83 -20.58
C PHE A 74 14.47 9.31 -21.98
N ASN A 75 13.85 8.18 -22.33
CA ASN A 75 13.96 7.60 -23.66
C ASN A 75 12.68 7.80 -24.49
N HIS A 76 12.69 7.34 -25.74
CA HIS A 76 11.54 7.44 -26.65
C HIS A 76 10.26 6.79 -26.09
N TRP A 77 10.36 5.71 -25.30
CA TRP A 77 9.19 5.07 -24.70
C TRP A 77 8.56 5.95 -23.62
N THR A 78 9.37 6.64 -22.82
CA THR A 78 8.89 7.62 -21.84
C THR A 78 8.08 8.72 -22.54
N ALA A 79 8.58 9.25 -23.66
CA ALA A 79 7.86 10.23 -24.47
C ALA A 79 6.52 9.68 -25.01
N LEU A 80 6.48 8.42 -25.50
CA LEU A 80 5.23 7.77 -25.92
C LEU A 80 4.22 7.60 -24.77
N SER A 81 4.71 7.32 -23.56
CA SER A 81 3.89 7.19 -22.36
C SER A 81 3.27 8.53 -21.95
N GLN A 82 4.07 9.60 -21.94
CA GLN A 82 3.62 10.96 -21.68
C GLN A 82 2.56 11.39 -22.70
N ALA A 83 2.77 11.08 -23.99
CA ALA A 83 1.79 11.36 -25.05
C ALA A 83 0.44 10.63 -24.82
N ARG A 84 0.44 9.50 -24.10
CA ARG A 84 -0.78 8.80 -23.69
C ARG A 84 -1.43 9.39 -22.44
N GLY A 85 -0.79 10.35 -21.77
CA GLY A 85 -1.29 11.04 -20.59
C GLY A 85 -0.83 10.45 -19.26
N ASN A 86 0.16 9.55 -19.25
CA ASN A 86 0.77 9.10 -18.01
C ASN A 86 1.69 10.17 -17.43
N LEU A 87 1.70 10.31 -16.11
CA LEU A 87 2.57 11.25 -15.42
C LEU A 87 3.94 10.59 -15.14
N HIS A 88 5.01 11.33 -15.40
CA HIS A 88 6.41 10.88 -15.29
C HIS A 88 7.23 11.86 -14.44
N PRO A 89 8.36 11.43 -13.85
CA PRO A 89 9.15 12.24 -12.93
C PRO A 89 10.06 13.21 -13.71
N GLU A 90 9.45 14.12 -14.49
CA GLU A 90 10.15 15.03 -15.41
C GLU A 90 11.21 15.91 -14.73
N ARG A 91 10.99 16.23 -13.44
CA ARG A 91 11.85 17.12 -12.66
C ARG A 91 13.24 16.55 -12.40
N ILE A 92 13.39 15.23 -12.48
CA ILE A 92 14.65 14.51 -12.31
C ILE A 92 15.20 13.97 -13.64
N ASN A 93 14.59 14.32 -14.78
CA ASN A 93 15.14 13.95 -16.08
C ASN A 93 16.49 14.63 -16.31
N GLY A 94 17.49 13.85 -16.72
CA GLY A 94 18.87 14.28 -16.92
C GLY A 94 19.71 14.35 -15.64
N TRP A 95 19.17 13.93 -14.48
CA TRP A 95 19.92 13.92 -13.23
C TRP A 95 20.76 12.64 -13.09
N TRP A 96 21.99 12.77 -12.58
CA TRP A 96 22.85 11.63 -12.25
C TRP A 96 22.64 11.16 -10.81
N GLN A 97 22.84 9.87 -10.54
CA GLN A 97 22.81 9.30 -9.19
C GLN A 97 21.56 9.69 -8.39
N VAL A 98 20.38 9.62 -9.01
CA VAL A 98 19.11 9.90 -8.34
C VAL A 98 18.82 8.79 -7.35
N ASN A 99 18.78 9.13 -6.06
CA ASN A 99 18.50 8.18 -5.00
C ASN A 99 16.98 7.99 -4.77
N PRO A 100 16.56 7.04 -3.92
CA PRO A 100 15.15 6.81 -3.64
C PRO A 100 14.39 8.02 -3.08
N LEU A 101 14.98 8.85 -2.22
CA LEU A 101 14.32 10.05 -1.69
C LEU A 101 14.07 11.09 -2.79
N GLU A 102 15.07 11.36 -3.62
CA GLU A 102 14.96 12.26 -4.76
C GLU A 102 13.92 11.76 -5.76
N SER A 103 13.88 10.46 -6.02
CA SER A 103 12.87 9.86 -6.90
C SER A 103 11.44 9.99 -6.36
N LEU A 104 11.25 10.01 -5.04
CA LEU A 104 9.94 10.20 -4.42
C LEU A 104 9.54 11.68 -4.47
N ALA A 105 10.43 12.60 -4.07
CA ALA A 105 10.17 14.03 -4.08
C ALA A 105 9.95 14.58 -5.50
N GLY A 106 10.66 14.02 -6.48
CA GLY A 106 10.56 14.38 -7.90
C GLY A 106 9.51 13.62 -8.71
N ALA A 107 8.71 12.75 -8.08
CA ALA A 107 7.82 11.85 -8.78
C ALA A 107 6.65 12.54 -9.51
N ARG A 108 6.25 13.73 -9.02
CA ARG A 108 5.17 14.56 -9.59
C ARG A 108 5.72 15.89 -10.09
N HIS A 109 4.93 16.59 -10.91
CA HIS A 109 5.32 17.88 -11.50
C HIS A 109 5.53 19.01 -10.48
N GLN A 110 4.98 18.87 -9.27
CA GLN A 110 5.07 19.86 -8.20
C GLN A 110 5.48 19.17 -6.89
N ASP A 111 5.89 19.97 -5.89
CA ASP A 111 6.20 19.50 -4.54
C ASP A 111 4.90 19.28 -3.74
N ASP A 112 4.09 18.32 -4.16
CA ASP A 112 2.78 17.99 -3.57
C ASP A 112 2.75 16.60 -2.91
N VAL A 113 3.92 15.99 -2.72
CA VAL A 113 4.05 14.67 -2.06
C VAL A 113 4.14 14.88 -0.55
N VAL A 114 3.06 14.55 0.15
CA VAL A 114 3.00 14.56 1.62
C VAL A 114 3.32 13.17 2.15
N VAL A 115 4.17 13.10 3.17
CA VAL A 115 4.64 11.85 3.74
C VAL A 115 4.56 11.84 5.26
N MET A 116 4.41 10.65 5.81
CA MET A 116 4.70 10.30 7.19
C MET A 116 6.08 9.63 7.26
N LEU A 117 6.89 10.02 8.24
CA LEU A 117 8.21 9.42 8.49
C LEU A 117 8.14 8.49 9.70
N ARG A 118 8.65 7.26 9.53
CA ARG A 118 8.80 6.27 10.60
C ARG A 118 10.12 6.49 11.33
N ASP A 119 10.05 6.59 12.65
CA ASP A 119 11.23 6.65 13.54
C ASP A 119 12.30 7.66 13.09
N ALA A 120 11.87 8.83 12.60
CA ALA A 120 12.78 9.88 12.17
C ALA A 120 13.56 10.44 13.37
N ILE A 121 14.87 10.60 13.20
CA ILE A 121 15.78 11.12 14.22
C ILE A 121 16.25 12.49 13.79
N VAL A 122 16.17 13.47 14.69
CA VAL A 122 16.78 14.79 14.49
C VAL A 122 18.28 14.67 14.69
N ALA A 123 19.06 15.02 13.66
CA ALA A 123 20.51 15.07 13.70
C ALA A 123 21.01 16.48 13.41
N LEU A 124 22.09 16.89 14.08
CA LEU A 124 22.79 18.14 13.80
C LEU A 124 23.92 17.87 12.82
N ASN A 125 23.99 18.65 11.74
CA ASN A 125 25.15 18.64 10.87
C ASN A 125 26.32 19.40 11.50
N ARG A 126 27.50 19.38 10.84
CA ARG A 126 28.72 20.03 11.34
C ARG A 126 28.59 21.55 11.49
N ASP A 127 27.66 22.16 10.74
CA ASP A 127 27.38 23.59 10.74
C ASP A 127 26.26 23.95 11.73
N GLY A 128 25.77 22.99 12.52
CA GLY A 128 24.72 23.17 13.51
C GLY A 128 23.30 23.19 12.94
N GLU A 129 23.10 22.97 11.64
CA GLU A 129 21.77 22.86 11.05
C GLU A 129 21.14 21.50 11.39
N ARG A 130 19.84 21.53 11.70
CA ARG A 130 19.07 20.33 12.00
C ARG A 130 18.63 19.65 10.71
N SER A 131 18.73 18.33 10.69
CA SER A 131 18.27 17.44 9.63
C SER A 131 17.47 16.28 10.22
N LEU A 132 16.60 15.69 9.41
CA LEU A 132 15.91 14.45 9.76
C LEU A 132 16.59 13.26 9.08
N MET A 133 16.89 12.22 9.86
CA MET A 133 17.44 10.97 9.38
C MET A 133 16.40 9.86 9.43
N ILE A 134 16.29 9.08 8.34
CA ILE A 134 15.34 7.97 8.20
C ILE A 134 16.01 6.66 7.81
N HIS A 135 15.38 5.54 8.18
CA HIS A 135 15.89 4.18 7.94
C HIS A 135 15.05 3.37 6.94
N SER A 136 13.89 3.91 6.52
CA SER A 136 12.95 3.28 5.58
C SER A 136 12.34 4.32 4.65
N ASP A 137 11.78 3.89 3.52
CA ASP A 137 11.10 4.79 2.58
C ASP A 137 9.97 5.56 3.29
N PRO A 138 9.82 6.88 3.06
CA PRO A 138 8.69 7.65 3.57
C PRO A 138 7.35 7.05 3.14
N VAL A 139 6.36 7.13 4.03
CA VAL A 139 5.00 6.64 3.77
C VAL A 139 4.18 7.77 3.16
N GLN A 140 3.71 7.62 1.93
CA GLN A 140 2.83 8.61 1.30
C GLN A 140 1.46 8.66 2.03
N ILE A 141 1.01 9.87 2.32
CA ILE A 141 -0.26 10.16 3.01
C ILE A 141 -1.05 11.26 2.29
N SER A 142 -2.35 11.36 2.59
CA SER A 142 -3.28 12.39 2.12
C SER A 142 -3.79 13.13 3.36
N GLY A 143 -3.77 14.46 3.34
CA GLY A 143 -4.06 15.29 4.50
C GLY A 143 -2.88 15.40 5.48
N ARG A 144 -3.08 16.26 6.49
CA ARG A 144 -2.15 16.46 7.63
C ARG A 144 -2.70 15.85 8.91
N VAL A 145 -4.02 15.94 9.07
CA VAL A 145 -4.75 15.46 10.24
C VAL A 145 -5.93 14.60 9.81
N MET A 146 -6.45 13.83 10.76
CA MET A 146 -7.63 12.99 10.59
C MET A 146 -8.65 13.24 11.70
N ALA A 147 -9.93 13.05 11.39
CA ALA A 147 -11.04 13.02 12.35
C ALA A 147 -11.97 11.84 12.03
N LEU A 148 -12.78 11.43 13.00
CA LEU A 148 -13.83 10.41 12.81
C LEU A 148 -15.20 11.08 12.88
N VAL A 149 -15.95 11.02 11.79
CA VAL A 149 -17.21 11.76 11.65
C VAL A 149 -18.34 10.90 11.05
N SER A 150 -19.58 11.29 11.33
CA SER A 150 -20.74 10.89 10.55
C SER A 150 -21.14 12.06 9.66
N ILE A 151 -21.39 11.81 8.36
CA ILE A 151 -21.83 12.84 7.42
C ILE A 151 -23.36 12.94 7.53
N LEU A 152 -23.90 14.13 7.80
CA LEU A 152 -25.33 14.29 8.08
C LEU A 152 -26.11 14.72 6.84
N GLU A 153 -25.72 15.85 6.27
CA GLU A 153 -26.39 16.43 5.10
C GLU A 153 -25.44 17.31 4.30
N GLN A 154 -25.73 17.40 3.01
CA GLN A 154 -25.09 18.34 2.10
C GLN A 154 -25.81 19.69 2.22
N GLU A 155 -25.07 20.80 2.28
CA GLU A 155 -25.66 22.15 2.48
C GLU A 155 -26.62 22.54 1.35
N SER A 156 -26.33 22.12 0.13
CA SER A 156 -27.26 22.20 -1.01
C SER A 156 -26.88 21.15 -2.07
N PRO A 157 -27.77 20.77 -3.01
CA PRO A 157 -27.53 19.67 -3.95
C PRO A 157 -26.27 19.77 -4.82
N THR A 158 -25.73 20.97 -5.01
CA THR A 158 -24.50 21.23 -5.79
C THR A 158 -23.34 21.73 -4.93
N SER A 159 -23.51 21.80 -3.61
CA SER A 159 -22.50 22.29 -2.68
C SER A 159 -21.44 21.22 -2.40
N GLU A 160 -20.18 21.61 -2.28
CA GLU A 160 -19.14 20.72 -1.76
C GLU A 160 -19.09 20.73 -0.22
N TYR A 161 -19.98 21.49 0.44
CA TYR A 161 -20.01 21.62 1.89
C TYR A 161 -21.04 20.69 2.53
N PHE A 162 -20.62 20.05 3.61
CA PHE A 162 -21.40 19.07 4.35
C PHE A 162 -21.37 19.40 5.84
N TRP A 163 -22.50 19.19 6.50
CA TRP A 163 -22.57 19.14 7.95
C TRP A 163 -22.18 17.74 8.42
N VAL A 164 -21.23 17.69 9.35
CA VAL A 164 -20.76 16.44 9.94
C VAL A 164 -20.85 16.52 11.45
N ARG A 165 -21.00 15.36 12.08
CA ARG A 165 -20.92 15.24 13.54
C ARG A 165 -19.72 14.40 13.92
N HIS A 166 -18.91 14.95 14.82
CA HIS A 166 -17.72 14.27 15.31
C HIS A 166 -18.06 13.12 16.26
N PHE A 167 -17.23 12.09 16.22
CA PHE A 167 -17.25 11.03 17.20
C PHE A 167 -16.87 11.57 18.58
N ASN A 168 -17.64 11.20 19.59
CA ASN A 168 -17.38 11.56 20.97
C ASN A 168 -16.81 10.35 21.71
N GLN A 169 -15.56 10.48 22.17
CA GLN A 169 -14.86 9.40 22.86
C GLN A 169 -15.55 8.97 24.16
N SER A 170 -16.23 9.89 24.86
CA SER A 170 -16.88 9.63 26.14
C SER A 170 -18.20 8.86 25.98
N SER A 171 -19.06 9.28 25.04
CA SER A 171 -20.36 8.61 24.78
C SER A 171 -20.23 7.42 23.85
N ARG A 172 -19.12 7.35 23.07
CA ARG A 172 -18.88 6.37 22.00
C ARG A 172 -19.84 6.50 20.82
N LEU A 173 -20.49 7.65 20.67
CA LEU A 173 -21.48 7.95 19.63
C LEU A 173 -21.06 9.16 18.79
N PHE A 174 -21.74 9.35 17.64
CA PHE A 174 -21.65 10.60 16.87
C PHE A 174 -22.58 11.66 17.46
N ASP A 175 -22.29 12.09 18.69
CA ASP A 175 -22.99 13.17 19.40
C ASP A 175 -22.04 14.31 19.81
N GLY A 176 -20.82 14.32 19.25
CA GLY A 176 -19.84 15.38 19.42
C GLY A 176 -20.20 16.67 18.69
N PRO A 177 -19.26 17.63 18.62
CA PRO A 177 -19.46 18.89 17.92
C PRO A 177 -19.96 18.71 16.47
N LEU A 178 -20.88 19.58 16.08
CA LEU A 178 -21.33 19.75 14.70
C LEU A 178 -20.35 20.68 13.98
N GLU A 179 -19.88 20.29 12.80
CA GLU A 179 -18.94 21.07 12.01
C GLU A 179 -19.36 21.10 10.55
N ARG A 180 -19.08 22.22 9.87
CA ARG A 180 -19.18 22.32 8.42
C ARG A 180 -17.81 22.00 7.81
N VAL A 181 -17.75 20.98 6.96
CA VAL A 181 -16.53 20.59 6.24
C VAL A 181 -16.76 20.67 4.75
N ARG A 182 -15.68 20.73 3.97
CA ARG A 182 -15.73 20.64 2.51
C ARG A 182 -15.27 19.26 2.05
N ILE A 183 -16.09 18.57 1.25
CA ILE A 183 -15.76 17.31 0.58
C ILE A 183 -15.74 17.59 -0.94
N PRO A 184 -14.57 17.90 -1.51
CA PRO A 184 -14.47 18.28 -2.92
C PRO A 184 -14.91 17.16 -3.87
N GLN A 185 -15.54 17.53 -4.99
CA GLN A 185 -15.79 16.60 -6.07
C GLN A 185 -14.48 16.31 -6.82
N ALA A 186 -14.17 15.03 -7.01
CA ALA A 186 -13.03 14.63 -7.82
C ALA A 186 -13.23 15.05 -9.28
N ALA A 187 -12.16 15.48 -9.93
CA ALA A 187 -12.20 15.74 -11.36
C ALA A 187 -12.43 14.42 -12.12
N PRO A 188 -13.31 14.40 -13.15
CA PRO A 188 -13.50 13.21 -13.96
C PRO A 188 -12.26 12.93 -14.82
N ASP A 189 -11.98 11.66 -15.04
CA ASP A 189 -10.97 11.23 -16.01
C ASP A 189 -11.47 11.41 -17.46
N ARG A 190 -10.63 11.01 -18.44
CA ARG A 190 -10.97 11.12 -19.87
C ARG A 190 -12.22 10.32 -20.29
N ALA A 191 -12.63 9.34 -19.50
CA ALA A 191 -13.86 8.56 -19.71
C ALA A 191 -15.06 9.16 -18.96
N GLY A 192 -14.90 10.29 -18.28
CA GLY A 192 -15.95 10.91 -17.48
C GLY A 192 -16.18 10.22 -16.14
N ILE A 193 -15.23 9.38 -15.68
CA ILE A 193 -15.33 8.69 -14.39
C ILE A 193 -14.55 9.46 -13.33
N CYS A 194 -15.22 9.83 -12.25
CA CYS A 194 -14.57 10.40 -11.08
C CYS A 194 -13.93 9.29 -10.23
N ARG A 195 -12.75 9.54 -9.65
CA ARG A 195 -12.12 8.61 -8.68
C ARG A 195 -12.94 8.46 -7.40
N SER A 196 -13.52 9.58 -6.96
CA SER A 196 -14.52 9.63 -5.90
C SER A 196 -15.66 10.58 -6.28
N THR A 197 -16.85 10.33 -5.73
CA THR A 197 -18.00 11.22 -5.80
C THR A 197 -18.54 11.41 -4.41
N HIS A 198 -18.96 12.64 -4.07
CA HIS A 198 -19.64 12.91 -2.80
C HIS A 198 -21.17 12.79 -2.94
N TYR A 199 -21.68 12.53 -4.15
CA TYR A 199 -23.11 12.44 -4.39
C TYR A 199 -23.77 11.40 -3.48
N ARG A 200 -24.69 11.83 -2.63
CA ARG A 200 -25.42 10.97 -1.68
C ARG A 200 -24.55 10.21 -0.68
N ILE A 201 -23.34 10.68 -0.40
CA ILE A 201 -22.43 10.02 0.56
C ILE A 201 -23.03 9.91 1.97
N GLU A 202 -23.89 10.85 2.38
CA GLU A 202 -24.63 10.84 3.64
C GLU A 202 -25.59 9.63 3.76
N ARG A 203 -26.00 9.07 2.61
CA ARG A 203 -26.86 7.88 2.53
C ARG A 203 -26.10 6.58 2.33
N SER A 204 -24.76 6.64 2.29
CA SER A 204 -23.93 5.45 2.16
C SER A 204 -24.25 4.46 3.29
N PRO A 205 -24.39 3.15 3.01
CA PRO A 205 -24.62 2.13 4.05
C PRO A 205 -23.56 2.12 5.16
N LEU A 206 -22.35 2.59 4.85
CA LEU A 206 -21.22 2.61 5.79
C LEU A 206 -21.22 3.83 6.71
N ASN A 207 -22.04 4.85 6.42
CA ASN A 207 -22.05 6.11 7.17
C ASN A 207 -22.48 5.92 8.65
N SER A 208 -23.28 4.89 8.95
CA SER A 208 -23.73 4.59 10.31
C SER A 208 -22.59 4.27 11.30
N GLN A 209 -21.48 3.73 10.82
CA GLN A 209 -20.26 3.50 11.62
C GLN A 209 -19.28 4.67 11.54
N GLY A 210 -19.56 5.63 10.65
CA GLY A 210 -18.76 6.80 10.36
C GLY A 210 -17.55 6.57 9.46
N TRP A 211 -16.91 7.68 9.16
CA TRP A 211 -15.79 7.82 8.25
C TRP A 211 -14.62 8.46 8.96
N TYR A 212 -13.44 7.87 8.85
CA TYR A 212 -12.23 8.65 9.04
C TYR A 212 -12.08 9.58 7.84
N VAL A 213 -12.03 10.88 8.11
CA VAL A 213 -11.77 11.92 7.11
C VAL A 213 -10.36 12.45 7.33
N TYR A 214 -9.58 12.52 6.25
CA TYR A 214 -8.21 13.00 6.26
C TYR A 214 -8.12 14.29 5.46
N GLY A 215 -7.42 15.30 5.97
CA GLY A 215 -7.41 16.61 5.33
C GLY A 215 -6.61 17.65 6.08
N GLU A 216 -6.91 18.91 5.79
CA GLU A 216 -6.35 20.09 6.45
C GLU A 216 -7.36 21.24 6.42
N HIS A 217 -7.17 22.23 7.29
CA HIS A 217 -7.97 23.45 7.26
C HIS A 217 -7.42 24.39 6.19
N ASP A 218 -8.31 24.99 5.40
CA ASP A 218 -7.95 26.07 4.46
C ASP A 218 -7.68 27.40 5.18
N ALA A 219 -7.37 28.45 4.40
CA ALA A 219 -7.05 29.77 4.94
C ALA A 219 -8.24 30.41 5.69
N GLU A 220 -9.46 30.00 5.32
CA GLU A 220 -10.72 30.42 5.95
C GLU A 220 -11.08 29.58 7.18
N GLY A 221 -10.27 28.56 7.50
CA GLY A 221 -10.48 27.68 8.65
C GLY A 221 -11.53 26.59 8.42
N THR A 222 -11.92 26.30 7.18
CA THR A 222 -12.77 25.16 6.85
C THR A 222 -11.93 23.91 6.66
N PHE A 223 -12.31 22.80 7.30
CA PHE A 223 -11.65 21.52 7.06
C PHE A 223 -12.00 20.99 5.67
N VAL A 224 -10.97 20.79 4.83
CA VAL A 224 -11.09 20.26 3.47
C VAL A 224 -10.65 18.79 3.47
N VAL A 225 -11.60 17.91 3.19
CA VAL A 225 -11.36 16.47 3.10
C VAL A 225 -10.59 16.15 1.82
N GLN A 226 -9.52 15.39 1.97
CA GLN A 226 -8.66 14.90 0.88
C GLN A 226 -8.77 13.38 0.72
N ALA A 227 -9.07 12.64 1.78
CA ALA A 227 -9.33 11.20 1.72
C ALA A 227 -10.38 10.76 2.74
N ILE A 228 -11.02 9.62 2.46
CA ILE A 228 -12.01 8.98 3.33
C ILE A 228 -11.68 7.50 3.56
N GLU A 229 -12.00 6.99 4.75
CA GLU A 229 -11.89 5.57 5.08
C GLU A 229 -13.10 5.16 5.93
N PRO A 230 -13.90 4.16 5.51
CA PRO A 230 -14.98 3.66 6.33
C PRO A 230 -14.45 3.06 7.63
N ARG A 231 -15.01 3.43 8.78
CA ARG A 231 -14.54 2.87 10.05
C ARG A 231 -14.72 1.35 10.13
N SER A 232 -15.82 0.84 9.58
CA SER A 232 -16.20 -0.58 9.68
C SER A 232 -15.15 -1.54 9.11
N ILE A 233 -14.40 -1.14 8.08
CA ILE A 233 -13.46 -2.06 7.40
C ILE A 233 -12.15 -2.26 8.15
N THR A 234 -11.82 -1.38 9.10
CA THR A 234 -10.58 -1.45 9.88
C THR A 234 -10.77 -2.01 11.29
N GLN A 235 -12.01 -2.14 11.75
CA GLN A 235 -12.32 -2.72 13.05
C GLN A 235 -11.97 -4.21 13.11
N LEU A 236 -11.49 -4.68 14.27
CA LEU A 236 -11.21 -6.10 14.51
C LEU A 236 -12.46 -6.92 14.84
N LYS A 237 -13.55 -6.68 14.09
CA LYS A 237 -14.80 -7.41 14.19
C LYS A 237 -15.23 -7.84 12.78
N PRO A 238 -15.11 -9.13 12.42
CA PRO A 238 -15.46 -9.56 11.09
C PRO A 238 -16.98 -9.66 10.95
N ASP A 239 -17.49 -9.39 9.76
CA ASP A 239 -18.91 -9.60 9.42
C ASP A 239 -19.23 -11.10 9.30
N GLU A 240 -18.26 -11.89 8.82
CA GLU A 240 -18.39 -13.35 8.68
C GLU A 240 -17.14 -14.11 9.12
N VAL A 241 -17.34 -15.38 9.48
CA VAL A 241 -16.26 -16.29 9.86
C VAL A 241 -16.41 -17.62 9.11
N HIS A 242 -15.37 -18.03 8.38
CA HIS A 242 -15.31 -19.30 7.65
C HIS A 242 -14.17 -20.17 8.19
N LEU A 243 -14.54 -21.26 8.89
CA LEU A 243 -13.60 -22.15 9.56
C LEU A 243 -13.54 -23.52 8.88
N GLY A 244 -12.37 -24.15 8.95
CA GLY A 244 -12.09 -25.41 8.29
C GLY A 244 -11.72 -25.24 6.82
N TYR A 245 -10.83 -26.12 6.35
CA TYR A 245 -10.21 -25.99 5.03
C TYR A 245 -11.20 -25.88 3.86
N LYS A 246 -12.33 -26.62 3.90
CA LYS A 246 -13.35 -26.61 2.84
C LYS A 246 -14.02 -25.23 2.75
N ALA A 247 -14.60 -24.73 3.84
CA ALA A 247 -15.26 -23.42 3.88
C ALA A 247 -14.27 -22.30 3.53
N ALA A 248 -13.06 -22.36 4.09
CA ALA A 248 -12.01 -21.39 3.80
C ALA A 248 -11.62 -21.34 2.32
N SER A 249 -11.47 -22.51 1.68
CA SER A 249 -11.16 -22.59 0.25
C SER A 249 -12.33 -22.13 -0.63
N THR A 250 -13.56 -22.46 -0.25
CA THR A 250 -14.77 -21.99 -0.95
C THR A 250 -14.87 -20.46 -0.91
N TYR A 251 -14.62 -19.84 0.25
CA TYR A 251 -14.62 -18.39 0.36
C TYR A 251 -13.54 -17.76 -0.53
N LEU A 252 -12.28 -18.21 -0.40
CA LEU A 252 -11.15 -17.71 -1.19
C LEU A 252 -11.44 -17.75 -2.70
N TYR A 253 -11.92 -18.90 -3.20
CA TYR A 253 -12.06 -19.10 -4.63
C TYR A 253 -13.40 -18.64 -5.20
N ARG A 254 -14.46 -18.52 -4.41
CA ARG A 254 -15.77 -18.20 -4.97
C ARG A 254 -16.40 -17.00 -4.30
N ASP A 255 -16.57 -17.08 -2.98
CA ASP A 255 -17.46 -16.15 -2.29
C ASP A 255 -16.84 -14.75 -2.15
N ASN A 256 -15.50 -14.63 -2.19
CA ASN A 256 -14.80 -13.35 -2.12
C ASN A 256 -15.21 -12.36 -3.22
N TRP A 257 -15.57 -12.82 -4.43
CA TRP A 257 -15.97 -11.94 -5.54
C TRP A 257 -17.43 -12.15 -5.95
N LYS A 258 -18.19 -12.91 -5.17
CA LYS A 258 -19.60 -13.19 -5.43
C LYS A 258 -20.43 -11.90 -5.30
N ASP A 259 -21.48 -11.78 -6.11
CA ASP A 259 -22.49 -10.72 -6.02
C ASP A 259 -21.92 -9.28 -6.15
N THR A 260 -20.72 -9.12 -6.74
CA THR A 260 -20.00 -7.84 -6.86
C THR A 260 -20.85 -6.66 -7.29
N VAL A 261 -21.69 -6.82 -8.32
CA VAL A 261 -22.57 -5.73 -8.80
C VAL A 261 -23.69 -5.43 -7.81
N ALA A 262 -24.30 -6.45 -7.20
CA ALA A 262 -25.38 -6.29 -6.24
C ALA A 262 -24.91 -5.64 -4.93
N ASP A 263 -23.65 -5.88 -4.55
CA ASP A 263 -23.03 -5.36 -3.35
C ASP A 263 -22.44 -3.94 -3.52
N LYS A 264 -22.74 -3.23 -4.61
CA LYS A 264 -22.23 -1.88 -4.86
C LYS A 264 -22.57 -0.93 -3.69
N GLY A 265 -21.61 -0.07 -3.33
CA GLY A 265 -21.73 0.87 -2.21
C GLY A 265 -21.46 0.26 -0.84
N THR A 266 -21.21 -1.05 -0.76
CA THR A 266 -21.00 -1.77 0.50
C THR A 266 -19.56 -2.24 0.69
N ALA A 267 -19.24 -2.63 1.91
CA ALA A 267 -18.00 -3.28 2.27
C ALA A 267 -18.28 -4.46 3.20
N LYS A 268 -17.35 -5.42 3.23
CA LYS A 268 -17.45 -6.65 4.01
C LYS A 268 -16.09 -7.09 4.52
N THR A 269 -16.03 -7.53 5.76
CA THR A 269 -14.85 -8.10 6.41
C THR A 269 -15.08 -9.55 6.78
N VAL A 270 -14.13 -10.45 6.47
CA VAL A 270 -14.31 -11.88 6.67
C VAL A 270 -13.07 -12.53 7.26
N LEU A 271 -13.24 -13.23 8.38
CA LEU A 271 -12.21 -14.04 9.00
C LEU A 271 -12.22 -15.46 8.42
N VAL A 272 -11.09 -15.91 7.90
CA VAL A 272 -10.94 -17.22 7.26
C VAL A 272 -9.79 -18.00 7.90
N SER A 273 -10.05 -19.27 8.25
CA SER A 273 -9.01 -20.17 8.77
C SER A 273 -9.21 -21.62 8.31
N ALA A 274 -8.11 -22.30 8.00
CA ALA A 274 -8.16 -23.73 7.71
C ALA A 274 -8.43 -24.59 8.96
N ARG A 275 -8.33 -24.01 10.17
CA ARG A 275 -8.55 -24.71 11.44
C ARG A 275 -10.06 -24.86 11.69
N PRO A 276 -10.54 -26.04 12.13
CA PRO A 276 -11.97 -26.30 12.33
C PRO A 276 -12.50 -25.87 13.72
N SER A 277 -11.61 -25.53 14.67
CA SER A 277 -11.97 -25.18 16.05
C SER A 277 -12.54 -23.76 16.12
N PRO A 278 -13.48 -23.46 17.05
CA PRO A 278 -13.93 -22.10 17.26
C PRO A 278 -12.74 -21.18 17.55
N LEU A 279 -12.60 -20.17 16.70
CA LEU A 279 -11.72 -19.04 16.93
C LEU A 279 -12.58 -17.93 17.49
N ASN A 280 -12.17 -17.32 18.61
CA ASN A 280 -12.77 -16.06 19.03
C ASN A 280 -12.12 -14.94 18.21
N PRO A 281 -12.82 -14.30 17.27
CA PRO A 281 -12.22 -13.32 16.36
C PRO A 281 -11.55 -12.16 17.09
N SER A 282 -12.12 -11.74 18.22
CA SER A 282 -11.63 -10.59 19.02
C SER A 282 -10.34 -10.89 19.79
N THR A 283 -9.98 -12.15 20.00
CA THR A 283 -8.72 -12.53 20.66
C THR A 283 -7.63 -12.96 19.69
N CYS A 284 -7.97 -13.11 18.40
CA CYS A 284 -7.02 -13.53 17.38
C CYS A 284 -6.01 -12.45 17.02
N TRP A 285 -6.31 -11.20 17.36
CA TRP A 285 -5.53 -10.01 17.06
C TRP A 285 -5.37 -9.15 18.31
N GLN A 286 -4.16 -8.65 18.53
CA GLN A 286 -3.75 -7.86 19.67
C GLN A 286 -2.91 -6.69 19.17
N GLU A 287 -2.83 -5.64 19.99
CA GLU A 287 -1.98 -4.48 19.69
C GLU A 287 -0.54 -4.90 19.39
N GLY A 288 0.03 -4.35 18.31
CA GLY A 288 1.37 -4.69 17.83
C GLY A 288 1.43 -5.93 16.93
N ASP A 289 0.36 -6.71 16.78
CA ASP A 289 0.32 -7.76 15.77
C ASP A 289 0.53 -7.19 14.36
N ALA A 290 1.23 -7.95 13.53
CA ALA A 290 1.48 -7.60 12.14
C ALA A 290 0.93 -8.66 11.18
N ALA A 291 0.64 -8.24 9.96
CA ALA A 291 0.18 -9.09 8.87
C ALA A 291 0.83 -8.67 7.54
N ILE A 292 1.02 -9.65 6.65
CA ILE A 292 1.27 -9.35 5.23
C ILE A 292 -0.09 -9.05 4.59
N VAL A 293 -0.17 -7.96 3.84
CA VAL A 293 -1.35 -7.66 3.01
C VAL A 293 -1.10 -8.17 1.61
N VAL A 294 -2.07 -8.86 1.03
CA VAL A 294 -2.11 -9.17 -0.40
C VAL A 294 -3.30 -8.42 -0.99
N HIS A 295 -3.00 -7.44 -1.82
CA HIS A 295 -3.99 -6.54 -2.43
C HIS A 295 -4.40 -7.03 -3.81
N LEU A 296 -5.69 -6.94 -4.11
CA LEU A 296 -6.25 -7.09 -5.44
C LEU A 296 -7.43 -6.15 -5.65
N TYR A 297 -7.47 -5.43 -6.77
CA TYR A 297 -8.70 -4.74 -7.20
C TYR A 297 -9.26 -5.29 -8.51
N GLY A 298 -10.54 -5.03 -8.75
CA GLY A 298 -11.25 -5.33 -9.98
C GLY A 298 -11.39 -4.14 -10.94
N GLY A 299 -12.35 -4.26 -11.86
CA GLY A 299 -12.55 -3.34 -12.97
C GLY A 299 -13.72 -2.39 -12.74
N ILE A 300 -13.85 -1.44 -13.66
CA ILE A 300 -14.99 -0.53 -13.72
C ILE A 300 -15.93 -1.01 -14.84
N GLY A 301 -17.15 -1.37 -14.50
CA GLY A 301 -18.26 -1.72 -15.39
C GLY A 301 -19.27 -0.59 -15.54
N GLY A 302 -20.49 -0.93 -15.94
CA GLY A 302 -21.55 0.05 -16.22
C GLY A 302 -21.40 0.78 -17.56
N LYS A 303 -22.17 1.84 -17.77
CA LYS A 303 -22.24 2.62 -19.01
C LYS A 303 -20.93 3.34 -19.33
N LYS A 304 -20.26 3.86 -18.30
CA LYS A 304 -18.95 4.54 -18.42
C LYS A 304 -17.76 3.58 -18.24
N GLY A 305 -18.03 2.30 -17.99
CA GLY A 305 -17.01 1.32 -17.62
C GLY A 305 -15.90 1.11 -18.65
N GLU A 306 -14.84 0.46 -18.19
CA GLU A 306 -13.68 0.10 -19.00
C GLU A 306 -14.09 -0.83 -20.15
N LYS A 307 -13.64 -0.49 -21.35
CA LYS A 307 -13.74 -1.36 -22.52
C LYS A 307 -12.70 -2.46 -22.41
N ALA A 308 -13.04 -3.53 -21.70
CA ALA A 308 -12.20 -4.71 -21.53
C ALA A 308 -12.22 -5.60 -22.80
N PRO A 309 -11.11 -5.74 -23.54
CA PRO A 309 -11.04 -6.68 -24.66
C PRO A 309 -11.33 -8.09 -24.15
N PHE A 310 -12.27 -8.80 -24.80
CA PHE A 310 -12.73 -10.13 -24.39
C PHE A 310 -13.28 -10.21 -22.95
N GLY A 311 -13.68 -9.07 -22.35
CA GLY A 311 -14.20 -9.03 -20.99
C GLY A 311 -13.15 -9.21 -19.89
N LEU A 312 -11.86 -9.10 -20.22
CA LEU A 312 -10.75 -9.29 -19.28
C LEU A 312 -10.61 -8.13 -18.30
N VAL A 313 -10.63 -8.45 -17.01
CA VAL A 313 -10.37 -7.52 -15.93
C VAL A 313 -9.19 -8.06 -15.14
N LEU A 314 -7.98 -7.65 -15.53
CA LEU A 314 -6.76 -8.21 -14.94
C LEU A 314 -6.58 -7.81 -13.48
N GLY A 315 -7.01 -6.59 -13.12
CA GLY A 315 -6.81 -6.03 -11.79
C GLY A 315 -5.38 -5.54 -11.57
N HIS A 316 -5.02 -5.31 -10.31
CA HIS A 316 -3.67 -4.98 -9.87
C HIS A 316 -3.31 -5.77 -8.63
N PHE A 317 -2.06 -6.18 -8.52
CA PHE A 317 -1.54 -6.95 -7.39
C PHE A 317 -0.44 -6.15 -6.70
N ALA A 318 -0.53 -6.04 -5.38
CA ALA A 318 0.54 -5.53 -4.55
C ALA A 318 0.61 -6.29 -3.23
N TYR A 319 1.79 -6.25 -2.61
CA TYR A 319 1.91 -6.57 -1.19
C TYR A 319 1.73 -5.31 -0.34
N GLY A 320 1.50 -5.52 0.94
CA GLY A 320 1.51 -4.48 1.95
C GLY A 320 1.80 -5.07 3.33
N ILE A 321 1.75 -4.22 4.34
CA ILE A 321 1.90 -4.59 5.74
C ILE A 321 0.76 -3.93 6.51
N ALA A 322 0.10 -4.71 7.36
CA ALA A 322 -0.87 -4.19 8.30
C ALA A 322 -0.35 -4.38 9.72
N HIS A 323 -0.60 -3.39 10.57
CA HIS A 323 -0.37 -3.47 12.00
C HIS A 323 -1.69 -3.29 12.74
N VAL A 324 -1.85 -3.98 13.86
CA VAL A 324 -2.92 -3.70 14.80
C VAL A 324 -2.46 -2.57 15.72
N ILE A 325 -3.15 -1.44 15.64
CA ILE A 325 -2.87 -0.26 16.46
C ILE A 325 -4.07 0.08 17.32
N ARG A 326 -3.82 0.87 18.36
CA ARG A 326 -4.85 1.56 19.13
C ARG A 326 -5.17 2.88 18.45
N ASP A 327 -6.41 3.04 18.01
CA ASP A 327 -6.89 4.26 17.36
C ASP A 327 -6.88 5.42 18.37
N PRO A 328 -6.21 6.56 18.09
CA PRO A 328 -6.20 7.69 19.01
C PRO A 328 -7.58 8.36 19.20
N LEU A 329 -8.49 8.25 18.21
CA LEU A 329 -9.82 8.87 18.26
C LEU A 329 -10.81 8.04 19.07
N THR A 330 -10.76 6.71 18.90
CA THR A 330 -11.72 5.79 19.54
C THR A 330 -11.13 4.97 20.67
N ASN A 331 -9.82 4.87 20.82
CA ASN A 331 -9.15 3.92 21.72
C ASN A 331 -9.48 2.43 21.42
N ASP A 332 -10.14 2.13 20.28
CA ASP A 332 -10.35 0.75 19.83
C ASP A 332 -9.12 0.23 19.11
N LEU A 333 -8.97 -1.09 19.07
CA LEU A 333 -7.99 -1.70 18.17
C LEU A 333 -8.54 -1.72 16.74
N ARG A 334 -7.67 -1.37 15.79
CA ARG A 334 -7.96 -1.41 14.35
C ARG A 334 -6.74 -1.80 13.54
N PHE A 335 -6.97 -2.20 12.30
CA PHE A 335 -5.89 -2.32 11.32
C PHE A 335 -5.44 -0.94 10.83
N ASP A 336 -4.13 -0.74 10.84
CA ASP A 336 -3.43 0.31 10.11
C ASP A 336 -2.70 -0.34 8.94
N ILE A 337 -3.11 -0.01 7.72
CA ILE A 337 -2.73 -0.72 6.51
C ILE A 337 -1.86 0.17 5.64
N GLU A 338 -0.72 -0.36 5.22
CA GLU A 338 0.18 0.26 4.26
C GLU A 338 0.40 -0.65 3.08
N TYR A 339 0.18 -0.12 1.89
CA TYR A 339 0.54 -0.77 0.65
C TYR A 339 2.00 -0.54 0.30
N LYS A 340 2.62 -1.54 -0.32
CA LYS A 340 3.93 -1.47 -0.93
C LYS A 340 3.73 -1.57 -2.44
N GLN A 341 3.31 -0.44 -3.02
CA GLN A 341 2.88 -0.36 -4.40
C GLN A 341 4.08 -0.46 -5.33
N VAL A 342 4.16 -1.58 -6.06
CA VAL A 342 5.01 -1.73 -7.25
C VAL A 342 4.14 -1.39 -8.45
N TYR A 343 3.98 -0.10 -8.70
CA TYR A 343 2.97 0.41 -9.63
C TYR A 343 3.60 1.25 -10.73
N GLY A 344 3.25 0.97 -11.98
CA GLY A 344 3.76 1.70 -13.14
C GLY A 344 3.29 3.15 -13.15
N HIS A 345 3.95 3.96 -13.99
CA HIS A 345 3.51 5.33 -14.23
C HIS A 345 2.11 5.32 -14.85
N ASN A 346 1.23 6.18 -14.35
CA ASN A 346 -0.21 6.15 -14.58
C ASN A 346 -0.74 7.59 -14.71
N PRO A 347 -1.93 7.78 -15.29
CA PRO A 347 -2.49 9.12 -15.49
C PRO A 347 -2.92 9.79 -14.17
N ASP A 348 -3.12 9.01 -13.10
CA ASP A 348 -3.60 9.50 -11.80
C ASP A 348 -2.50 10.05 -10.89
N GLY A 349 -1.22 9.86 -11.27
CA GLY A 349 -0.09 10.30 -10.46
C GLY A 349 0.07 9.52 -9.15
N ILE A 350 -0.38 8.26 -9.12
CA ILE A 350 -0.07 7.33 -8.03
C ILE A 350 1.41 6.96 -8.14
N ILE A 351 2.17 7.18 -7.07
CA ILE A 351 3.62 6.99 -7.06
C ILE A 351 3.93 5.62 -6.44
N SER A 352 4.71 4.81 -7.14
CA SER A 352 5.27 3.56 -6.60
C SER A 352 6.02 3.81 -5.28
N GLY A 353 5.72 3.02 -4.25
CA GLY A 353 6.32 3.20 -2.92
C GLY A 353 5.41 2.71 -1.80
N THR A 354 5.74 3.16 -0.58
CA THR A 354 4.88 2.92 0.59
C THR A 354 3.75 3.95 0.63
N ILE A 355 2.50 3.50 0.74
CA ILE A 355 1.32 4.38 0.74
C ILE A 355 0.32 3.90 1.80
N LYS A 356 -0.22 4.81 2.62
CA LYS A 356 -1.34 4.48 3.53
C LYS A 356 -2.56 4.01 2.75
N TRP A 357 -3.38 3.15 3.37
CA TRP A 357 -4.64 2.71 2.76
C TRP A 357 -5.54 3.89 2.40
N SER A 358 -5.67 4.86 3.31
CA SER A 358 -6.46 6.09 3.07
C SER A 358 -5.98 6.87 1.85
N SER A 359 -4.70 6.82 1.49
CA SER A 359 -4.17 7.54 0.32
C SER A 359 -4.23 6.75 -0.97
N TYR A 360 -4.05 5.44 -0.92
CA TYR A 360 -4.10 4.62 -2.13
C TYR A 360 -5.54 4.27 -2.53
N ALA A 361 -6.37 3.94 -1.55
CA ALA A 361 -7.77 3.60 -1.78
C ALA A 361 -8.67 4.83 -1.57
N GLY A 362 -8.53 5.50 -0.43
CA GLY A 362 -9.49 6.52 0.04
C GLY A 362 -9.32 7.94 -0.49
N ASP A 363 -8.21 8.25 -1.19
CA ASP A 363 -7.95 9.61 -1.69
C ASP A 363 -9.01 10.02 -2.70
N LEU A 364 -9.60 11.20 -2.51
CA LEU A 364 -10.74 11.63 -3.31
C LEU A 364 -10.35 11.85 -4.78
N GLN A 365 -9.12 12.32 -5.04
CA GLN A 365 -8.68 12.68 -6.39
C GLN A 365 -7.99 11.53 -7.11
N ARG A 366 -7.27 10.67 -6.38
CA ARG A 366 -6.38 9.65 -6.97
C ARG A 366 -6.69 8.22 -6.52
N GLY A 367 -7.50 8.06 -5.48
CA GLY A 367 -7.81 6.77 -4.87
C GLY A 367 -8.77 5.91 -5.70
N TRP A 368 -8.83 4.62 -5.38
CA TRP A 368 -9.65 3.64 -6.09
C TRP A 368 -10.97 3.26 -5.41
N LEU A 369 -11.20 3.69 -4.16
CA LEU A 369 -12.32 3.24 -3.33
C LEU A 369 -13.69 3.47 -3.98
N GLY A 370 -13.89 4.64 -4.60
CA GLY A 370 -15.17 5.06 -5.15
C GLY A 370 -15.54 4.40 -6.48
N ASN A 371 -14.56 3.92 -7.25
CA ASN A 371 -14.78 3.49 -8.62
C ASN A 371 -14.30 2.07 -8.95
N ARG A 372 -13.55 1.40 -8.07
CA ARG A 372 -13.18 -0.02 -8.23
C ARG A 372 -13.57 -0.84 -7.00
N PRO A 373 -13.91 -2.12 -7.18
CA PRO A 373 -13.98 -3.03 -6.04
C PRO A 373 -12.57 -3.48 -5.63
N ILE A 374 -12.30 -3.55 -4.33
CA ILE A 374 -11.01 -3.93 -3.75
C ILE A 374 -11.22 -5.17 -2.87
N SER A 375 -10.22 -6.05 -2.84
CA SER A 375 -10.07 -7.18 -1.92
C SER A 375 -8.66 -7.18 -1.35
N ASP A 376 -8.53 -6.80 -0.09
CA ASP A 376 -7.29 -6.93 0.68
C ASP A 376 -7.36 -8.18 1.55
N VAL A 377 -6.29 -8.99 1.56
CA VAL A 377 -6.16 -10.14 2.44
C VAL A 377 -5.02 -9.93 3.40
N LEU A 378 -5.34 -9.76 4.68
CA LEU A 378 -4.38 -9.65 5.76
C LEU A 378 -4.05 -11.05 6.27
N ILE A 379 -2.79 -11.45 6.11
CA ILE A 379 -2.28 -12.78 6.41
C ILE A 379 -1.46 -12.71 7.69
N LYS A 380 -2.00 -13.27 8.78
CA LYS A 380 -1.26 -13.49 10.03
C LYS A 380 -0.70 -14.90 10.06
N LEU A 381 0.62 -14.98 10.02
CA LEU A 381 1.37 -16.20 10.25
C LEU A 381 2.66 -15.85 11.00
N ASP A 382 2.68 -16.23 12.27
CA ASP A 382 3.75 -15.94 13.24
C ASP A 382 5.16 -16.28 12.73
N VAL A 383 5.30 -17.28 11.86
CA VAL A 383 6.59 -17.65 11.27
C VAL A 383 7.25 -16.52 10.47
N ILE A 384 6.48 -15.56 9.97
CA ILE A 384 6.97 -14.40 9.21
C ILE A 384 6.71 -13.09 9.95
N THR A 385 5.60 -12.98 10.67
CA THR A 385 5.17 -11.72 11.31
C THR A 385 5.82 -11.48 12.67
N GLN A 386 6.65 -12.39 13.16
CA GLN A 386 7.40 -12.24 14.40
C GLN A 386 8.90 -12.44 14.18
N ASP A 387 9.69 -11.68 14.94
CA ASP A 387 11.15 -11.71 14.91
C ASP A 387 11.70 -12.92 15.67
N TYR A 388 12.88 -13.37 15.27
CA TYR A 388 13.64 -14.45 15.91
C TYR A 388 14.85 -13.87 16.62
N ASP A 389 15.15 -14.37 17.81
CA ASP A 389 16.34 -13.98 18.58
C ASP A 389 17.19 -15.22 18.91
N PHE A 390 18.41 -15.27 18.38
CA PHE A 390 19.36 -16.37 18.58
C PHE A 390 20.51 -15.93 19.49
N ASP A 391 20.20 -15.57 20.74
CA ASP A 391 21.13 -15.00 21.73
C ASP A 391 21.78 -13.69 21.25
N GLY A 392 20.98 -12.72 20.84
CA GLY A 392 21.40 -11.39 20.38
C GLY A 392 21.53 -11.25 18.86
N VAL A 393 21.52 -12.36 18.11
CA VAL A 393 21.39 -12.33 16.65
C VAL A 393 19.91 -12.30 16.28
N ARG A 394 19.40 -11.11 15.93
CA ARG A 394 18.00 -10.92 15.53
C ARG A 394 17.79 -11.16 14.04
N LEU A 395 16.70 -11.84 13.70
CA LEU A 395 16.26 -12.08 12.33
C LEU A 395 14.79 -11.67 12.20
N SER A 396 14.52 -10.68 11.36
CA SER A 396 13.19 -10.09 11.18
C SER A 396 12.69 -10.30 9.74
N PRO A 397 11.95 -11.39 9.44
CA PRO A 397 11.52 -11.70 8.07
C PRO A 397 10.67 -10.62 7.43
N LEU A 398 9.71 -10.05 8.19
CA LEU A 398 8.82 -9.01 7.70
C LEU A 398 9.58 -7.71 7.37
N THR A 399 10.52 -7.30 8.23
CA THR A 399 11.38 -6.12 7.98
C THR A 399 12.23 -6.29 6.72
N LEU A 400 12.81 -7.47 6.52
CA LEU A 400 13.60 -7.77 5.33
C LEU A 400 12.72 -7.77 4.06
N PHE A 401 11.52 -8.33 4.14
CA PHE A 401 10.56 -8.30 3.05
C PHE A 401 10.14 -6.87 2.70
N ASN A 402 9.86 -6.06 3.71
CA ASN A 402 9.54 -4.66 3.56
C ASN A 402 10.63 -3.90 2.79
N ARG A 403 11.90 -4.06 3.19
CA ARG A 403 13.05 -3.42 2.54
C ARG A 403 13.18 -3.81 1.06
N HIS A 404 12.98 -5.09 0.72
CA HIS A 404 13.02 -5.52 -0.68
C HIS A 404 11.88 -4.90 -1.50
N LEU A 405 10.67 -4.80 -0.94
CA LEU A 405 9.56 -4.14 -1.62
C LEU A 405 9.83 -2.64 -1.84
N GLU A 406 10.36 -1.95 -0.84
CA GLU A 406 10.76 -0.53 -0.95
C GLU A 406 11.80 -0.31 -2.04
N ALA A 407 12.80 -1.19 -2.14
CA ALA A 407 13.82 -1.14 -3.19
C ALA A 407 13.21 -1.29 -4.59
N ILE A 408 12.35 -2.30 -4.78
CA ILE A 408 11.67 -2.55 -6.05
C ILE A 408 10.78 -1.36 -6.41
N ALA A 409 10.04 -0.83 -5.44
CA ALA A 409 9.17 0.31 -5.66
C ALA A 409 9.96 1.57 -6.08
N ALA A 410 11.14 1.81 -5.50
CA ALA A 410 12.03 2.89 -5.91
C ALA A 410 12.52 2.73 -7.36
N CYS A 411 12.85 1.51 -7.80
CA CYS A 411 13.18 1.26 -9.21
C CYS A 411 12.02 1.58 -10.15
N TYR A 412 10.78 1.33 -9.72
CA TYR A 412 9.58 1.65 -10.49
C TYR A 412 9.35 3.17 -10.61
N ARG A 413 9.70 3.97 -9.57
CA ARG A 413 9.61 5.44 -9.62
C ARG A 413 10.46 6.06 -10.73
N THR A 414 11.61 5.47 -11.04
CA THR A 414 12.54 6.02 -12.05
C THR A 414 12.57 5.21 -13.35
N GLY A 415 11.80 4.11 -13.44
CA GLY A 415 11.94 3.17 -14.56
C GLY A 415 13.36 2.64 -14.71
N HIS A 416 14.04 2.37 -13.59
CA HIS A 416 15.45 1.98 -13.55
C HIS A 416 16.37 2.93 -14.36
N GLY A 417 16.14 4.23 -14.22
CA GLY A 417 16.90 5.27 -14.89
C GLY A 417 16.38 5.69 -16.27
N THR A 418 15.37 5.01 -16.83
CA THR A 418 14.77 5.42 -18.13
C THR A 418 13.66 6.46 -18.02
N GLY A 419 13.24 6.79 -16.81
CA GLY A 419 12.12 7.69 -16.54
C GLY A 419 10.74 7.05 -16.65
N ALA A 420 10.65 5.77 -17.05
CA ALA A 420 9.36 5.08 -17.19
C ALA A 420 9.42 3.60 -16.80
N ALA A 421 8.58 3.23 -15.84
CA ALA A 421 8.19 1.86 -15.58
C ALA A 421 6.86 1.55 -16.30
N PHE A 422 6.90 0.56 -17.18
CA PHE A 422 5.75 0.08 -17.95
C PHE A 422 5.25 -1.24 -17.40
N ILE A 423 3.94 -1.45 -17.42
CA ILE A 423 3.35 -2.77 -17.20
C ILE A 423 3.11 -3.40 -18.58
N ASN A 424 3.79 -4.49 -18.87
CA ASN A 424 3.59 -5.29 -20.07
C ASN A 424 3.76 -6.79 -19.73
N PRO A 425 3.47 -7.74 -20.63
CA PRO A 425 3.64 -9.17 -20.32
C PRO A 425 5.06 -9.58 -19.90
N ALA A 426 6.07 -8.71 -20.06
CA ALA A 426 7.44 -8.92 -19.61
C ALA A 426 7.85 -8.10 -18.36
N THR A 427 7.03 -7.15 -17.92
CA THR A 427 7.17 -6.35 -16.69
C THR A 427 5.84 -6.33 -15.96
N SER A 428 5.72 -7.18 -14.94
CA SER A 428 4.48 -7.39 -14.20
C SER A 428 4.66 -7.03 -12.73
N CYS A 429 3.76 -6.18 -12.22
CA CYS A 429 3.65 -5.87 -10.78
C CYS A 429 3.57 -7.14 -9.93
N VAL A 430 2.94 -8.20 -10.46
CA VAL A 430 2.85 -9.52 -9.82
C VAL A 430 4.23 -10.14 -9.68
N GLN A 431 4.99 -10.21 -10.77
CA GLN A 431 6.30 -10.87 -10.79
C GLN A 431 7.28 -10.14 -9.86
N ASP A 432 7.33 -8.82 -9.94
CA ASP A 432 8.29 -8.03 -9.16
C ASP A 432 7.92 -7.98 -7.68
N SER A 433 6.63 -7.89 -7.35
CA SER A 433 6.16 -8.00 -5.96
C SER A 433 6.50 -9.37 -5.37
N ASN A 434 6.32 -10.46 -6.12
CA ASN A 434 6.67 -11.81 -5.67
C ASN A 434 8.19 -12.07 -5.69
N GLN A 435 8.94 -11.35 -6.53
CA GLN A 435 10.39 -11.36 -6.49
C GLN A 435 10.88 -10.92 -5.12
N ALA A 436 10.34 -9.85 -4.53
CA ALA A 436 10.71 -9.43 -3.17
C ALA A 436 10.54 -10.56 -2.14
N LEU A 437 9.44 -11.31 -2.22
CA LEU A 437 9.19 -12.46 -1.33
C LEU A 437 10.25 -13.55 -1.51
N TYR A 438 10.59 -13.88 -2.76
CA TYR A 438 11.64 -14.84 -3.09
C TYR A 438 13.02 -14.39 -2.57
N LEU A 439 13.36 -13.10 -2.74
CA LEU A 439 14.63 -12.54 -2.26
C LEU A 439 14.76 -12.60 -0.76
N THR A 440 13.67 -12.33 -0.05
CA THR A 440 13.61 -12.49 1.40
C THR A 440 13.93 -13.92 1.79
N ILE A 441 13.28 -14.91 1.18
CA ILE A 441 13.56 -16.33 1.46
C ILE A 441 15.05 -16.66 1.23
N LYS A 442 15.63 -16.23 0.10
CA LYS A 442 17.04 -16.50 -0.22
C LYS A 442 18.00 -15.82 0.73
N LYS A 443 17.73 -14.56 1.11
CA LYS A 443 18.57 -13.83 2.05
C LYS A 443 18.49 -14.44 3.46
N LEU A 444 17.31 -14.84 3.92
CA LEU A 444 17.14 -15.57 5.19
C LEU A 444 17.93 -16.90 5.17
N GLN A 445 17.78 -17.70 4.11
CA GLN A 445 18.55 -18.94 3.93
C GLN A 445 20.06 -18.70 3.96
N SER A 446 20.52 -17.61 3.33
CA SER A 446 21.93 -17.23 3.30
C SER A 446 22.44 -16.86 4.69
N VAL A 447 21.76 -15.95 5.41
CA VAL A 447 22.12 -15.54 6.77
C VAL A 447 22.23 -16.75 7.70
N VAL A 448 21.26 -17.66 7.63
CA VAL A 448 21.24 -18.85 8.48
C VAL A 448 22.42 -19.79 8.21
N ARG A 449 22.87 -19.88 6.95
CA ARG A 449 24.04 -20.69 6.57
C ARG A 449 25.35 -19.99 6.95
N SER A 450 25.41 -18.67 6.85
CA SER A 450 26.62 -17.87 7.06
C SER A 450 26.86 -17.47 8.52
N THR A 451 25.90 -17.70 9.42
CA THR A 451 25.99 -17.28 10.83
C THR A 451 26.04 -18.52 11.75
N PRO A 452 27.24 -18.98 12.14
CA PRO A 452 27.40 -20.17 12.98
C PRO A 452 26.67 -20.11 14.32
N GLN A 453 26.49 -18.91 14.90
CA GLN A 453 25.76 -18.73 16.15
C GLN A 453 24.32 -19.25 16.06
N ILE A 454 23.63 -19.03 14.94
CA ILE A 454 22.26 -19.52 14.73
C ILE A 454 22.25 -21.06 14.75
N GLY A 455 23.20 -21.68 14.05
CA GLY A 455 23.35 -23.14 14.05
C GLY A 455 23.60 -23.72 15.43
N ALA A 456 24.55 -23.13 16.17
CA ALA A 456 24.87 -23.54 17.55
C ALA A 456 23.67 -23.36 18.50
N TRP A 457 22.92 -22.26 18.36
CA TRP A 457 21.72 -21.99 19.14
C TRP A 457 20.65 -23.05 18.92
N LEU A 458 20.38 -23.40 17.65
CA LEU A 458 19.38 -24.41 17.27
C LEU A 458 19.72 -25.82 17.77
N GLN A 459 21.01 -26.11 18.00
CA GLN A 459 21.47 -27.36 18.60
C GLN A 459 21.35 -27.35 20.14
N ARG A 460 21.73 -26.25 20.79
CA ARG A 460 21.63 -26.06 22.26
C ARG A 460 20.18 -26.01 22.76
N HIS A 461 19.24 -25.57 21.92
CA HIS A 461 17.84 -25.37 22.30
C HIS A 461 16.86 -26.28 21.53
N PRO A 462 16.95 -27.62 21.67
CA PRO A 462 16.22 -28.55 20.83
C PRO A 462 14.69 -28.51 21.00
N HIS A 463 14.20 -28.09 22.16
CA HIS A 463 12.77 -28.04 22.51
C HIS A 463 12.19 -26.62 22.56
N HIS A 464 12.97 -25.59 22.22
CA HIS A 464 12.51 -24.20 22.29
C HIS A 464 11.45 -23.92 21.20
N PRO A 465 10.31 -23.26 21.50
CA PRO A 465 9.23 -23.01 20.54
C PRO A 465 9.69 -22.32 19.24
N GLN A 466 10.60 -21.34 19.37
CA GLN A 466 11.21 -20.65 18.22
C GLN A 466 11.85 -21.61 17.20
N ARG A 467 12.42 -22.74 17.63
CA ARG A 467 13.01 -23.74 16.71
C ARG A 467 11.96 -24.35 15.80
N GLN A 468 10.78 -24.67 16.32
CA GLN A 468 9.66 -25.21 15.54
C GLN A 468 9.15 -24.16 14.54
N ARG A 469 8.93 -22.93 15.03
CA ARG A 469 8.50 -21.80 14.19
C ARG A 469 9.51 -21.54 13.05
N PHE A 470 10.80 -21.60 13.36
CA PHE A 470 11.89 -21.40 12.40
C PHE A 470 11.95 -22.52 11.35
N ARG A 471 11.75 -23.79 11.75
CA ARG A 471 11.63 -24.91 10.80
C ARG A 471 10.44 -24.72 9.86
N GLN A 472 9.32 -24.24 10.36
CA GLN A 472 8.14 -23.95 9.55
C GLN A 472 8.41 -22.80 8.57
N LEU A 473 9.11 -21.74 8.99
CA LEU A 473 9.56 -20.66 8.09
C LEU A 473 10.40 -21.21 6.93
N MET A 474 11.37 -22.09 7.22
CA MET A 474 12.21 -22.71 6.19
C MET A 474 11.41 -23.60 5.23
N SER A 475 10.44 -24.38 5.76
CA SER A 475 9.52 -25.18 4.96
C SER A 475 8.65 -24.33 4.04
N LEU A 476 8.06 -23.25 4.59
CA LEU A 476 7.28 -22.28 3.82
C LEU A 476 8.12 -21.64 2.72
N GLY A 477 9.36 -21.26 3.01
CA GLY A 477 10.31 -20.75 2.02
C GLY A 477 10.54 -21.72 0.86
N HIS A 478 10.69 -23.02 1.15
CA HIS A 478 10.85 -24.06 0.13
C HIS A 478 9.59 -24.29 -0.71
N ILE A 479 8.41 -24.25 -0.09
CA ILE A 479 7.12 -24.36 -0.79
C ILE A 479 6.91 -23.16 -1.73
N LEU A 480 7.17 -21.95 -1.23
CA LEU A 480 7.08 -20.72 -2.00
C LEU A 480 8.07 -20.78 -3.18
N GLU A 481 9.33 -21.14 -2.95
CA GLU A 481 10.32 -21.29 -4.02
C GLU A 481 9.89 -22.29 -5.10
N ARG A 482 9.46 -23.51 -4.69
CA ARG A 482 8.98 -24.55 -5.62
C ARG A 482 7.76 -24.15 -6.43
N ARG A 483 6.93 -23.22 -5.91
CA ARG A 483 5.75 -22.72 -6.61
C ARG A 483 6.00 -21.43 -7.39
N MET A 484 6.98 -20.63 -7.01
CA MET A 484 7.23 -19.35 -7.67
C MET A 484 8.18 -19.50 -8.87
N VAL A 485 9.22 -20.34 -8.77
CA VAL A 485 10.26 -20.43 -9.81
C VAL A 485 9.80 -21.18 -11.06
N PRO A 486 9.26 -22.42 -10.99
CA PRO A 486 8.86 -23.17 -12.19
C PRO A 486 7.69 -22.54 -12.94
N PHE A 487 6.87 -21.75 -12.24
CA PHE A 487 5.74 -21.06 -12.84
C PHE A 487 6.17 -19.68 -13.43
N GLY A 488 7.39 -19.21 -13.17
CA GLY A 488 7.88 -17.92 -13.68
C GLY A 488 7.36 -16.70 -12.90
N ILE A 489 6.93 -16.89 -11.66
CA ILE A 489 6.50 -15.82 -10.73
C ILE A 489 7.73 -15.06 -10.19
N ALA A 490 8.84 -15.75 -9.94
CA ALA A 490 10.11 -15.16 -9.48
C ALA A 490 11.30 -15.75 -10.23
N HIS A 491 12.32 -14.93 -10.50
CA HIS A 491 13.51 -15.30 -11.27
C HIS A 491 14.75 -15.42 -10.36
N PRO A 492 15.62 -16.45 -10.55
CA PRO A 492 16.84 -16.63 -9.76
C PRO A 492 17.83 -15.45 -9.82
N ASP A 493 18.01 -14.87 -11.02
CA ASP A 493 18.98 -13.80 -11.30
C ASP A 493 18.43 -12.37 -11.22
N TRP A 494 17.69 -12.02 -10.17
CA TRP A 494 17.08 -10.69 -10.02
C TRP A 494 18.08 -9.52 -10.15
N ARG A 495 19.30 -9.61 -9.58
CA ARG A 495 20.32 -8.54 -9.65
C ARG A 495 20.76 -8.26 -11.08
N ARG A 496 20.86 -9.28 -11.93
CA ARG A 496 21.19 -9.12 -13.36
C ARG A 496 19.95 -8.74 -14.17
N ASN A 497 18.76 -9.17 -13.75
CA ASN A 497 17.51 -8.83 -14.42
C ASN A 497 17.04 -7.41 -14.15
N VAL A 498 17.24 -6.79 -12.99
CA VAL A 498 16.83 -5.37 -12.80
C VAL A 498 17.56 -4.45 -13.80
N VAL A 499 18.84 -4.73 -14.09
CA VAL A 499 19.63 -4.06 -15.15
C VAL A 499 19.18 -4.44 -16.58
N ARG A 500 18.58 -5.63 -16.76
CA ARG A 500 18.15 -6.18 -18.07
C ARG A 500 16.65 -5.97 -18.36
N MET A 501 15.84 -5.70 -17.35
CA MET A 501 14.37 -5.72 -17.36
C MET A 501 13.76 -4.53 -18.09
N ILE A 502 14.52 -3.44 -18.21
CA ILE A 502 14.09 -2.25 -18.96
C ILE A 502 15.01 -1.99 -20.18
N LYS A 503 16.27 -2.47 -20.16
CA LYS A 503 17.22 -2.20 -21.24
C LYS A 503 17.06 -3.03 -22.52
N THR A 504 16.36 -4.17 -22.55
CA THR A 504 16.10 -4.89 -23.83
C THR A 504 15.02 -5.98 -23.70
N ARG A 505 13.76 -5.66 -24.04
CA ARG A 505 12.83 -6.63 -24.64
C ARG A 505 11.99 -5.96 -25.72
N ASN A 506 12.68 -5.56 -26.79
CA ASN A 506 12.06 -5.35 -28.09
C ASN A 506 11.40 -6.67 -28.51
N VAL A 507 10.08 -6.78 -28.40
CA VAL A 507 9.32 -7.80 -29.11
C VAL A 507 8.60 -7.09 -30.24
N HIS A 508 9.18 -7.17 -31.45
CA HIS A 508 8.62 -6.55 -32.65
C HIS A 508 7.39 -7.30 -33.20
N ASN A 509 6.90 -8.33 -32.50
CA ASN A 509 5.91 -9.25 -33.04
C ASN A 509 4.74 -9.52 -32.07
N LEU A 510 3.52 -9.12 -32.47
CA LEU A 510 2.28 -9.29 -31.70
C LEU A 510 1.99 -10.78 -31.37
N LEU A 511 2.36 -11.68 -32.30
CA LEU A 511 2.15 -13.13 -32.19
C LEU A 511 3.03 -13.79 -31.13
N GLU A 512 4.31 -13.39 -31.01
CA GLU A 512 5.21 -13.86 -29.95
C GLU A 512 4.79 -13.33 -28.57
N MET A 513 4.30 -12.09 -28.52
CA MET A 513 3.77 -11.48 -27.29
C MET A 513 2.52 -12.23 -26.79
N LEU A 514 1.61 -12.59 -27.70
CA LEU A 514 0.43 -13.40 -27.39
C LEU A 514 0.80 -14.84 -26.96
N LEU A 515 1.75 -15.49 -27.65
CA LEU A 515 2.23 -16.83 -27.30
C LEU A 515 2.93 -16.87 -25.93
N ARG A 516 3.78 -15.88 -25.62
CA ARG A 516 4.42 -15.78 -24.30
C ARG A 516 3.43 -15.40 -23.20
N ALA A 517 2.45 -14.53 -23.49
CA ALA A 517 1.35 -14.25 -22.57
C ALA A 517 0.48 -15.48 -22.29
N LEU A 518 0.23 -16.34 -23.30
CA LEU A 518 -0.47 -17.61 -23.17
C LEU A 518 0.30 -18.67 -22.37
N LEU A 519 1.64 -18.63 -22.36
CA LEU A 519 2.47 -19.54 -21.57
C LEU A 519 2.70 -19.04 -20.12
N ALA A 520 2.68 -17.72 -19.89
CA ALA A 520 2.88 -17.08 -18.59
C ALA A 520 1.58 -16.58 -17.92
N TRP A 521 0.41 -16.89 -18.49
CA TRP A 521 -0.89 -16.39 -18.02
C TRP A 521 -1.21 -16.76 -16.56
N ARG A 522 -0.72 -17.89 -16.06
CA ARG A 522 -0.90 -18.28 -14.65
C ARG A 522 -0.10 -17.42 -13.66
N THR A 523 0.85 -16.62 -14.14
CA THR A 523 1.87 -15.96 -13.29
C THR A 523 2.03 -14.47 -13.48
N ILE A 524 1.46 -13.90 -14.55
CA ILE A 524 1.38 -12.45 -14.76
C ILE A 524 0.02 -11.89 -14.33
N VAL A 525 -1.01 -12.75 -14.27
CA VAL A 525 -2.38 -12.32 -14.01
C VAL A 525 -2.60 -12.10 -12.51
N PRO A 526 -2.91 -10.85 -12.07
CA PRO A 526 -3.03 -10.48 -10.67
C PRO A 526 -3.88 -11.41 -9.81
N PHE A 527 -5.09 -11.76 -10.27
CA PHE A 527 -5.99 -12.57 -9.47
C PHE A 527 -5.52 -14.02 -9.29
N HIS A 528 -4.84 -14.60 -10.28
CA HIS A 528 -4.28 -15.95 -10.14
C HIS A 528 -3.15 -15.97 -9.12
N ALA A 529 -2.29 -14.94 -9.12
CA ALA A 529 -1.21 -14.83 -8.15
C ALA A 529 -1.73 -14.56 -6.74
N HIS A 530 -2.70 -13.65 -6.59
CA HIS A 530 -3.43 -13.42 -5.35
C HIS A 530 -3.95 -14.73 -4.75
N ASP A 531 -4.77 -15.47 -5.51
CA ASP A 531 -5.37 -16.72 -5.08
C ASP A 531 -4.31 -17.78 -4.73
N ALA A 532 -3.23 -17.88 -5.52
CA ALA A 532 -2.17 -18.84 -5.32
C ALA A 532 -1.39 -18.57 -4.02
N ILE A 533 -1.01 -17.32 -3.77
CA ILE A 533 -0.26 -16.91 -2.58
C ILE A 533 -1.14 -17.09 -1.34
N VAL A 534 -2.36 -16.55 -1.34
CA VAL A 534 -3.28 -16.65 -0.19
C VAL A 534 -3.54 -18.12 0.16
N HIS A 535 -3.72 -18.98 -0.85
CA HIS A 535 -3.90 -20.43 -0.62
C HIS A 535 -2.67 -21.12 -0.01
N ILE A 536 -1.46 -20.72 -0.39
CA ILE A 536 -0.23 -21.28 0.22
C ILE A 536 -0.24 -20.97 1.71
N PHE A 537 -0.52 -19.73 2.09
CA PHE A 537 -0.59 -19.31 3.49
C PHE A 537 -1.73 -20.00 4.24
N LEU A 538 -2.91 -20.13 3.64
CA LEU A 538 -4.03 -20.89 4.21
C LEU A 538 -3.62 -22.33 4.54
N LYS A 539 -2.93 -23.01 3.62
CA LYS A 539 -2.41 -24.37 3.83
C LYS A 539 -1.34 -24.47 4.90
N GLN A 540 -0.58 -23.40 5.14
CA GLN A 540 0.38 -23.33 6.24
C GLN A 540 -0.26 -22.95 7.59
N GLY A 541 -1.59 -22.87 7.65
CA GLY A 541 -2.33 -22.61 8.87
C GLY A 541 -2.37 -21.14 9.29
N ALA A 542 -2.16 -20.22 8.34
CA ALA A 542 -2.33 -18.80 8.56
C ALA A 542 -3.79 -18.45 8.89
N LEU A 543 -3.95 -17.37 9.65
CA LEU A 543 -5.23 -16.70 9.83
C LEU A 543 -5.35 -15.61 8.77
N LEU A 544 -6.44 -15.61 8.02
CA LEU A 544 -6.67 -14.66 6.93
C LEU A 544 -7.83 -13.74 7.30
N TRP A 545 -7.67 -12.44 7.06
CA TRP A 545 -8.72 -11.46 7.20
C TRP A 545 -8.93 -10.74 5.87
N PHE A 546 -10.07 -10.98 5.24
CA PHE A 546 -10.45 -10.34 4.00
C PHE A 546 -11.14 -9.02 4.30
N ILE A 547 -10.78 -7.97 3.56
CA ILE A 547 -11.48 -6.70 3.51
C ILE A 547 -11.88 -6.50 2.06
N ARG A 548 -13.19 -6.46 1.81
CA ARG A 548 -13.73 -6.23 0.48
C ARG A 548 -14.54 -4.95 0.46
N THR A 549 -14.29 -4.10 -0.52
CA THR A 549 -15.11 -2.92 -0.82
C THR A 549 -15.62 -3.00 -2.25
N ASN A 550 -16.83 -2.53 -2.52
CA ASN A 550 -17.40 -2.52 -3.87
C ASN A 550 -17.86 -1.09 -4.22
N GLN A 551 -16.97 -0.24 -4.73
CA GLN A 551 -17.30 1.16 -5.12
C GLN A 551 -17.99 1.93 -3.98
N VAL A 552 -17.21 2.27 -2.96
CA VAL A 552 -17.66 2.82 -1.68
C VAL A 552 -17.41 4.34 -1.63
N GLY A 553 -18.33 5.08 -1.01
CA GLY A 553 -18.30 6.54 -0.95
C GLY A 553 -19.68 7.07 -1.34
N GLY A 554 -19.71 8.13 -2.14
CA GLY A 554 -20.94 8.54 -2.84
C GLY A 554 -21.29 7.60 -4.00
N GLU A 555 -22.50 7.78 -4.54
CA GLU A 555 -23.06 6.97 -5.62
C GLU A 555 -22.69 7.55 -7.00
N ASP A 556 -22.19 6.73 -7.93
CA ASP A 556 -22.17 7.05 -9.36
C ASP A 556 -23.03 6.01 -10.11
N PRO A 557 -24.24 6.34 -10.58
CA PRO A 557 -25.15 5.38 -11.19
C PRO A 557 -24.68 4.85 -12.56
N ASP A 558 -23.67 5.46 -13.19
CA ASP A 558 -23.22 5.08 -14.53
C ASP A 558 -22.05 4.08 -14.54
N ILE A 559 -21.53 3.72 -13.37
CA ILE A 559 -20.50 2.69 -13.21
C ILE A 559 -21.01 1.51 -12.36
N GLU A 560 -20.38 0.36 -12.52
CA GLU A 560 -20.64 -0.83 -11.69
C GLU A 560 -19.33 -1.50 -11.30
N PRO A 561 -19.20 -2.12 -10.12
CA PRO A 561 -17.99 -2.84 -9.78
C PRO A 561 -17.91 -4.12 -10.62
N ARG A 562 -16.72 -4.42 -11.17
CA ARG A 562 -16.46 -5.70 -11.87
C ARG A 562 -15.42 -6.52 -11.13
N PRO A 563 -15.67 -7.81 -10.85
CA PRO A 563 -14.65 -8.66 -10.25
C PRO A 563 -13.50 -8.89 -11.25
N PRO A 564 -12.27 -9.13 -10.77
CA PRO A 564 -11.18 -9.53 -11.65
C PRO A 564 -11.50 -10.87 -12.33
N ARG A 565 -11.23 -10.98 -13.64
CA ARG A 565 -11.54 -12.16 -14.47
C ARG A 565 -10.43 -12.42 -15.50
N GLY A 566 -10.14 -13.71 -15.71
CA GLY A 566 -9.18 -14.20 -16.72
C GLY A 566 -9.82 -14.64 -18.04
N ILE A 567 -8.99 -15.12 -18.97
CA ILE A 567 -9.37 -15.53 -20.34
C ILE A 567 -10.27 -16.76 -20.37
N LEU A 568 -10.16 -17.64 -19.37
CA LEU A 568 -11.09 -18.73 -19.15
C LEU A 568 -12.16 -18.22 -18.17
N GLY A 569 -13.42 -18.22 -18.62
CA GLY A 569 -14.58 -17.52 -18.05
C GLY A 569 -14.94 -17.79 -16.58
N PRO A 570 -16.12 -17.34 -16.12
CA PRO A 570 -16.45 -17.28 -14.69
C PRO A 570 -16.39 -18.65 -13.98
N ARG A 571 -16.11 -18.59 -12.68
CA ARG A 571 -16.38 -19.68 -11.72
C ARG A 571 -17.90 -19.65 -11.46
N ASP A 572 -18.67 -20.49 -12.14
CA ASP A 572 -20.00 -20.89 -11.64
C ASP A 572 -19.84 -21.98 -10.56
#